data_AF-A0A0D6LAC5-F1
#
_entry.id   AF-A0A0D6LAC5-F1
#
_cell.length_a   1.000
_cell.length_b   1.000
_cell.length_c   1.000
_cell.angle_alpha   90.00
_cell.angle_beta   90.00
_cell.angle_gamma   90.00
#
_symmetry.space_group_name_H-M   'P 1'
#
loop_
_entity.id
_entity.type
_entity.pdbx_description
1 polymer ?
#
loop_
_entity_poly.entity_id
_entity_poly.type
_entity_poly.pdbx_seq_one_letter_code
_entity_poly.pdbx_strand_id
1 'polypeptide(L)'
;IDFFLRQSKVVNFRYPEVSHHCPTTPIILVGTKADLREDRETIERLRERRLTPISQTQGLVMAKEIKAVKYLECSALTQRGLKQVFDEAIRAVLCPPQKPKKKKCSIL
;
A
#
# COMPACT_ATOMS: atom_id res chain seq x y z
N ILE A 1 -9.42 -10.65 7.49
CA ILE A 1 -9.02 -10.39 6.10
C ILE A 1 -8.38 -8.99 6.05
N ASP A 2 -7.08 -8.75 5.98
CA ASP A 2 -5.91 -9.61 6.11
C ASP A 2 -4.78 -8.71 6.64
N PHE A 3 -4.43 -8.84 7.92
CA PHE A 3 -3.21 -8.23 8.49
C PHE A 3 -1.93 -8.86 7.94
N PHE A 4 -2.10 -9.83 7.04
CA PHE A 4 -1.21 -10.95 6.78
C PHE A 4 -0.98 -11.14 5.27
N LEU A 5 -1.23 -10.12 4.46
CA LEU A 5 -0.66 -10.11 3.11
C LEU A 5 0.83 -9.85 3.25
N ARG A 6 1.60 -10.94 3.37
CA ARG A 6 3.06 -10.97 3.26
C ARG A 6 3.45 -10.04 2.10
N GLN A 7 4.43 -9.16 2.31
CA GLN A 7 4.89 -8.19 1.31
C GLN A 7 5.02 -8.83 -0.09
N SER A 8 5.55 -10.04 -0.13
CA SER A 8 5.68 -10.86 -1.33
C SER A 8 4.37 -11.13 -2.07
N LYS A 9 3.24 -11.33 -1.40
CA LYS A 9 1.95 -11.63 -2.06
C LYS A 9 1.32 -10.38 -2.69
N VAL A 10 1.56 -9.19 -2.11
CA VAL A 10 1.12 -7.93 -2.72
C VAL A 10 1.90 -7.69 -4.02
N VAL A 11 3.23 -7.79 -3.98
CA VAL A 11 4.09 -7.51 -5.13
C VAL A 11 3.98 -8.59 -6.22
N ASN A 12 3.91 -9.88 -5.87
CA ASN A 12 3.95 -10.97 -6.84
C ASN A 12 2.58 -11.37 -7.40
N PHE A 13 1.48 -11.03 -6.73
CA PHE A 13 0.15 -11.48 -7.16
C PHE A 13 -0.83 -10.32 -7.33
N ARG A 14 -1.07 -9.55 -6.27
CA ARG A 14 -2.12 -8.52 -6.28
C ARG A 14 -1.79 -7.35 -7.22
N TYR A 15 -0.53 -6.91 -7.23
CA TYR A 15 -0.08 -5.87 -8.14
C TYR A 15 -0.13 -6.31 -9.62
N PRO A 16 0.46 -7.45 -10.04
CA PRO A 16 0.40 -7.86 -11.43
C PRO A 16 -1.02 -8.16 -11.91
N GLU A 17 -1.90 -8.70 -11.07
CA GLU A 17 -3.32 -8.89 -11.38
C GLU A 17 -4.01 -7.56 -11.74
N VAL A 18 -3.87 -6.55 -10.88
CA VAL A 18 -4.47 -5.22 -11.10
C VAL A 18 -3.79 -4.49 -12.26
N SER A 19 -2.46 -4.59 -12.38
CA SER A 19 -1.70 -3.97 -13.47
C SER A 19 -2.03 -4.58 -14.83
N HIS A 20 -2.39 -5.86 -14.89
CA HIS A 20 -2.77 -6.54 -16.12
C HIS A 20 -4.17 -6.10 -16.56
N HIS A 21 -5.12 -6.01 -15.62
CA HIS A 21 -6.49 -5.63 -15.92
C HIS A 21 -6.67 -4.11 -16.12
N CYS A 22 -5.89 -3.29 -15.41
CA CYS A 22 -6.07 -1.85 -15.32
C CYS A 22 -4.73 -1.09 -15.30
N PRO A 23 -3.98 -1.05 -16.43
CA PRO A 23 -2.62 -0.49 -16.47
C PRO A 23 -2.53 1.03 -16.27
N THR A 24 -3.64 1.76 -16.42
CA THR A 24 -3.70 3.23 -16.29
C THR A 24 -4.32 3.72 -14.99
N THR A 25 -4.83 2.81 -14.16
CA THR A 25 -5.57 3.18 -12.95
C THR A 25 -4.61 3.53 -11.81
N PRO A 26 -4.84 4.63 -11.07
CA PRO A 26 -4.02 4.97 -9.91
C PRO A 26 -4.18 3.92 -8.81
N ILE A 27 -3.05 3.44 -8.29
CA ILE A 27 -3.00 2.44 -7.21
C ILE A 27 -2.68 3.15 -5.90
N ILE A 28 -3.44 2.89 -4.83
CA ILE A 28 -3.13 3.33 -3.47
C ILE A 28 -2.90 2.08 -2.61
N LEU A 29 -1.77 2.05 -1.91
CA LEU A 29 -1.48 0.96 -0.97
C LEU A 29 -2.00 1.35 0.42
N VAL A 30 -2.86 0.52 1.00
CA VAL A 30 -3.44 0.76 2.33
C VAL A 30 -2.98 -0.34 3.30
N GLY A 31 -2.23 0.05 4.33
CA GLY A 31 -1.93 -0.79 5.48
C GLY A 31 -3.12 -0.80 6.44
N THR A 32 -3.79 -1.94 6.59
CA THR A 32 -4.92 -2.06 7.53
C THR A 32 -4.47 -2.51 8.92
N LYS A 33 -5.24 -2.13 9.94
CA LYS A 33 -5.09 -2.52 11.35
C LYS A 33 -3.77 -2.06 11.98
N ALA A 34 -3.38 -0.81 11.72
CA ALA A 34 -2.15 -0.23 12.27
C ALA A 34 -2.03 -0.34 13.82
N ASP A 35 -3.17 -0.44 14.51
CA ASP A 35 -3.29 -0.68 15.96
C ASP A 35 -2.62 -1.98 16.43
N LEU A 36 -2.62 -3.04 15.61
CA LEU A 36 -2.08 -4.34 15.99
C LEU A 36 -0.55 -4.41 16.00
N ARG A 37 0.15 -3.32 15.64
CA ARG A 37 1.62 -3.25 15.78
C ARG A 37 2.07 -3.20 17.23
N GLU A 38 1.23 -2.68 18.12
CA GLU A 38 1.53 -2.52 19.55
C GLU A 38 0.83 -3.59 20.40
N ASP A 39 -0.05 -4.39 19.78
CA ASP A 39 -0.78 -5.47 20.44
C ASP A 39 0.11 -6.69 20.70
N ARG A 40 0.38 -6.98 21.98
CA ARG A 40 1.24 -8.11 22.39
C ARG A 40 0.71 -9.45 21.91
N GLU A 41 -0.59 -9.68 21.97
CA GLU A 41 -1.21 -10.93 21.55
C GLU A 41 -0.98 -11.17 20.05
N THR A 42 -1.18 -10.14 19.23
CA THR A 42 -0.92 -10.23 17.79
C THR A 42 0.57 -10.44 17.50
N ILE A 43 1.48 -9.78 18.22
CA ILE A 43 2.93 -9.99 18.06
C ILE A 43 3.32 -11.43 18.40
N GLU A 44 2.81 -11.98 19.50
CA GLU A 44 3.10 -13.36 19.91
C GLU A 44 2.58 -14.37 18.87
N ARG A 45 1.34 -14.22 18.40
CA ARG A 45 0.78 -15.06 17.33
C ARG A 45 1.54 -14.95 16.02
N LEU A 46 2.09 -13.78 15.70
CA LEU A 46 2.95 -13.60 14.53
C LEU A 46 4.30 -14.31 14.72
N ARG A 47 4.89 -14.26 15.91
CA ARG A 47 6.14 -14.96 16.25
C ARG A 47 5.99 -16.47 16.13
N GLU A 48 4.89 -17.05 16.59
CA GLU A 48 4.58 -18.49 16.41
C GLU A 48 4.61 -18.90 14.94
N ARG A 49 4.16 -18.00 14.05
CA ARG A 49 4.17 -18.20 12.60
C ARG A 49 5.47 -17.74 11.92
N ARG A 50 6.50 -17.38 12.69
CA ARG A 50 7.78 -16.81 12.22
C ARG A 50 7.62 -15.57 11.35
N LEU A 51 6.66 -14.73 11.70
CA LEU A 51 6.38 -13.48 11.01
C LEU A 51 6.54 -12.30 11.96
N THR A 52 6.76 -11.15 11.38
CA THR A 52 6.85 -9.88 12.08
C THR A 52 5.81 -8.91 11.53
N PRO A 53 5.28 -8.00 12.38
CA PRO A 53 4.47 -6.90 11.90
C PRO A 53 5.23 -6.09 10.85
N ILE A 54 4.55 -5.72 9.77
CA ILE A 54 5.15 -4.88 8.72
C ILE A 54 5.35 -3.49 9.30
N SER A 55 6.56 -2.93 9.21
CA SER A 55 6.84 -1.55 9.64
C SER A 55 6.32 -0.52 8.62
N GLN A 56 6.15 0.73 9.04
CA GLN A 56 5.77 1.82 8.13
C GLN A 56 6.76 1.97 6.97
N THR A 57 8.05 1.88 7.28
CA THR A 57 9.13 1.96 6.29
C THR A 57 9.03 0.86 5.23
N GLN A 58 8.71 -0.37 5.64
CA GLN A 58 8.50 -1.47 4.71
C GLN A 58 7.26 -1.26 3.82
N GLY A 59 6.17 -0.72 4.38
CA GLY A 59 4.98 -0.36 3.61
C GLY A 59 5.27 0.70 2.55
N LEU A 60 6.08 1.71 2.90
CA LEU A 60 6.53 2.75 1.96
C LEU A 60 7.41 2.19 0.83
N VAL A 61 8.36 1.31 1.15
CA VAL A 61 9.19 0.64 0.14
C VAL A 61 8.33 -0.16 -0.82
N MET A 62 7.38 -0.95 -0.30
CA MET A 62 6.45 -1.73 -1.12
C MET A 62 5.58 -0.85 -2.02
N ALA A 63 5.05 0.26 -1.49
CA ALA A 63 4.28 1.22 -2.27
C ALA A 63 5.10 1.76 -3.45
N LYS A 64 6.39 2.03 -3.24
CA LYS A 64 7.30 2.47 -4.28
C LYS A 64 7.58 1.37 -5.32
N GLU A 65 7.74 0.12 -4.89
CA GLU A 65 7.94 -1.03 -5.79
C GLU A 65 6.76 -1.24 -6.74
N ILE A 66 5.53 -1.15 -6.22
CA ILE A 66 4.30 -1.30 -7.02
C ILE A 66 3.86 0.01 -7.72
N LYS A 67 4.66 1.08 -7.63
CA LYS A 67 4.36 2.41 -8.18
C LYS A 67 3.01 2.95 -7.72
N ALA A 68 2.63 2.68 -6.46
CA ALA A 68 1.46 3.28 -5.86
C ALA A 68 1.62 4.80 -5.75
N VAL A 69 0.51 5.52 -5.91
CA VAL A 69 0.43 6.98 -5.78
C VAL A 69 0.73 7.40 -4.33
N LYS A 70 0.25 6.62 -3.37
CA LYS A 70 0.44 6.89 -1.94
C LYS A 70 0.35 5.60 -1.12
N TYR A 71 1.05 5.60 0.01
CA TYR A 71 0.87 4.63 1.08
C TYR A 71 0.11 5.29 2.23
N LEU A 72 -0.94 4.65 2.71
CA LEU A 72 -1.74 5.12 3.85
C LEU A 72 -1.96 3.99 4.83
N GLU A 73 -2.09 4.32 6.10
CA GLU A 73 -2.42 3.35 7.14
C GLU A 73 -3.76 3.69 7.77
N CYS A 74 -4.60 2.68 7.96
CA CYS A 74 -5.88 2.85 8.61
C CYS A 74 -6.11 1.77 9.67
N SER A 75 -6.90 2.13 10.68
CA SER A 75 -7.39 1.21 11.69
C SER A 75 -8.91 1.29 11.66
N ALA A 76 -9.55 0.18 11.29
CA ALA A 76 -11.01 0.09 11.30
C ALA A 76 -11.57 0.18 12.72
N LEU A 77 -10.80 -0.31 13.71
CA LEU A 77 -11.20 -0.33 15.12
C LEU A 77 -11.21 1.08 15.73
N THR A 78 -10.14 1.86 15.52
CA THR A 78 -10.03 3.22 16.05
C THR A 78 -10.59 4.28 15.10
N GLN A 79 -11.10 3.85 13.94
CA GLN A 79 -11.51 4.70 12.81
C GLN A 79 -10.44 5.70 12.32
N ARG A 80 -9.18 5.54 12.76
CA ARG A 80 -8.08 6.40 12.33
C ARG A 80 -7.68 6.10 10.89
N GLY A 81 -7.44 7.16 10.12
CA GLY A 81 -6.95 7.08 8.75
C GLY A 81 -7.99 6.65 7.71
N LEU A 82 -9.19 6.18 8.10
CA LEU A 82 -10.24 5.78 7.15
C LEU A 82 -10.66 6.94 6.24
N LYS A 83 -10.99 8.10 6.83
CA LYS A 83 -11.38 9.28 6.06
C LYS A 83 -10.30 9.69 5.05
N GLN A 84 -9.04 9.68 5.47
CA GLN A 84 -7.91 10.02 4.61
C GLN A 84 -7.75 9.03 3.45
N VAL A 85 -7.95 7.73 3.69
CA VAL A 85 -7.92 6.71 2.63
C VAL A 85 -8.99 6.99 1.57
N PHE A 86 -10.22 7.29 1.97
CA PHE A 86 -11.30 7.61 1.04
C PHE A 86 -11.05 8.93 0.29
N ASP A 87 -10.65 9.98 1.00
CA ASP A 87 -10.36 11.29 0.41
C ASP A 87 -9.22 11.21 -0.63
N GLU A 88 -8.16 10.46 -0.32
CA GLU A 88 -7.03 10.27 -1.24
C GLU A 88 -7.39 9.36 -2.43
N ALA A 89 -8.27 8.37 -2.24
CA ALA A 89 -8.78 7.55 -3.34
C ALA A 89 -9.60 8.39 -4.33
N ILE A 90 -10.49 9.25 -3.83
CA ILE A 90 -11.26 10.19 -4.65
C ILE A 90 -10.31 11.16 -5.35
N ARG A 91 -9.37 11.75 -4.61
CA ARG A 91 -8.38 12.69 -5.16
C ARG A 91 -7.51 12.05 -6.24
N ALA A 92 -7.11 10.79 -6.10
CA ALA A 92 -6.29 10.10 -7.09
C ALA A 92 -7.01 9.91 -8.43
N VAL A 93 -8.35 9.82 -8.41
CA VAL A 93 -9.19 9.73 -9.62
C VAL A 93 -9.48 11.12 -10.20
N LEU A 94 -9.85 12.09 -9.36
CA LEU A 94 -10.18 13.46 -9.80
C LEU A 94 -8.97 14.25 -10.28
N CYS A 95 -7.82 14.06 -9.61
CA CYS A 95 -6.55 14.70 -9.90
C CYS A 95 -5.51 13.62 -10.16
N PRO A 96 -5.53 12.98 -11.35
CA PRO A 96 -4.57 11.92 -11.65
C PRO A 96 -3.15 12.48 -11.55
N PRO A 97 -2.24 11.78 -10.82
CA PRO A 97 -0.86 12.24 -10.72
C PRO A 97 -0.26 12.31 -12.12
N GLN A 98 0.27 13.49 -12.48
CA GLN A 98 0.92 13.68 -13.76
C GLN A 98 2.11 12.70 -13.82
N LYS A 99 2.07 11.72 -14.72
CA LYS A 99 3.23 10.87 -15.00
C LYS A 99 4.38 11.83 -15.39
N PRO A 100 5.55 11.77 -14.75
CA PRO A 100 6.66 12.63 -15.14
C PRO A 100 6.92 12.39 -16.63
N LYS A 101 6.71 13.43 -17.45
CA LYS A 101 6.98 13.36 -18.89
C LYS A 101 8.46 13.02 -19.03
N LYS A 102 8.79 11.84 -19.55
CA LYS A 102 10.17 11.52 -19.94
C LYS A 102 10.60 12.62 -20.91
N LYS A 103 11.56 13.45 -20.53
CA LYS A 103 12.19 14.39 -21.46
C LYS A 103 12.77 13.54 -22.58
N LYS A 104 12.36 13.77 -23.83
CA LYS A 104 13.02 13.17 -24.98
C LYS A 104 14.45 13.72 -24.97
N CYS A 105 15.44 12.90 -24.65
CA CYS A 105 16.83 13.23 -24.95
C CYS A 105 16.96 13.24 -26.47
N SER A 106 16.97 14.42 -27.09
CA SER A 106 17.53 14.58 -28.42
C SER A 106 19.05 14.49 -28.26
N ILE A 107 19.62 13.34 -28.63
CA ILE A 107 21.04 13.25 -28.91
C ILE A 107 21.24 14.10 -30.17
N LEU A 108 21.99 15.20 -30.02
CA LEU A 108 22.46 16.04 -31.13
C LEU A 108 23.82 15.52 -31.59
#